data_AF-K8PBA4-F1
#
_entry.id   AF-K8PBA4-F1
#
_cell.length_a   1.000
_cell.length_b   1.000
_cell.length_c   1.000
_cell.angle_alpha   90.00
_cell.angle_beta   90.00
_cell.angle_gamma   90.00
#
_symmetry.space_group_name_H-M   'P 1'
#
loop_
_entity.id
_entity.type
_entity.pdbx_description
1 polymer ?
#
loop_
_entity_poly.entity_id
_entity_poly.type
_entity_poly.pdbx_seq_one_letter_code
_entity_poly.pdbx_strand_id
1 'polypeptide(L)'
;MTGSHISGTTKAERHERSRVVRGAIIFMTIGVGLVALVFIALQSFGIKQEQPEASLACATKLYSPYDPKNLEQCMAVCQACSAGVKTTCSTSCTLRGAR
;
A
#
# COMPACT_ATOMS: atom_id res chain seq x y z
N MET A 1 -46.29 11.38 42.85
CA MET A 1 -46.67 10.75 41.58
C MET A 1 -46.22 11.64 40.43
N THR A 2 -44.97 11.54 39.98
CA THR A 2 -44.46 12.28 38.80
C THR A 2 -43.26 11.53 38.25
N GLY A 3 -43.47 10.65 37.27
CA GLY A 3 -42.41 9.80 36.72
C GLY A 3 -42.74 9.16 35.38
N SER A 4 -43.52 9.82 34.51
CA SER A 4 -44.05 9.16 33.31
C SER A 4 -43.98 9.99 32.02
N HIS A 5 -43.19 11.08 31.96
CA HIS A 5 -43.18 11.96 30.78
C HIS A 5 -41.85 12.04 30.00
N ILE A 6 -40.84 11.25 30.36
CA ILE A 6 -39.49 11.30 29.73
C ILE A 6 -39.24 10.11 28.77
N SER A 7 -40.12 9.10 28.75
CA SER A 7 -39.88 7.86 27.99
C SER A 7 -40.26 7.95 26.50
N GLY A 8 -41.07 8.94 26.09
CA GLY A 8 -41.53 9.08 24.70
C GLY A 8 -40.53 9.73 23.75
N THR A 9 -39.74 10.70 24.24
CA THR A 9 -38.81 11.48 23.41
C THR A 9 -37.52 10.72 23.07
N THR A 10 -37.11 9.78 23.93
CA THR A 10 -35.88 8.99 23.75
C THR A 10 -36.00 7.91 22.66
N LYS A 11 -37.21 7.41 22.35
CA LYS A 11 -37.41 6.37 21.33
C LYS A 11 -37.39 6.92 19.90
N ALA A 12 -37.94 8.12 19.70
CA ALA A 12 -37.89 8.84 18.42
C ALA A 12 -36.46 9.34 18.11
N GLU A 13 -35.76 9.87 19.12
CA GLU A 13 -34.37 10.31 19.02
C GLU A 13 -33.41 9.16 18.67
N ARG A 14 -33.66 7.95 19.17
CA ARG A 14 -32.85 6.75 18.88
C ARG A 14 -32.98 6.30 17.43
N HIS A 15 -34.13 6.46 16.81
CA HIS A 15 -34.36 6.10 15.40
C HIS A 15 -33.74 7.14 14.44
N GLU A 16 -33.79 8.42 14.82
CA GLU A 16 -33.10 9.50 14.10
C GLU A 16 -31.57 9.33 14.19
N ARG A 17 -31.02 9.11 15.39
CA ARG A 17 -29.59 8.78 15.57
C ARG A 17 -29.17 7.54 14.82
N SER A 18 -30.03 6.51 14.74
CA SER A 18 -29.74 5.30 13.96
C SER A 18 -29.62 5.59 12.45
N ARG A 19 -30.46 6.49 11.90
CA ARG A 19 -30.34 6.93 10.50
C ARG A 19 -29.09 7.75 10.25
N VAL A 20 -28.75 8.67 11.16
CA VAL A 20 -27.53 9.49 11.06
C VAL A 20 -26.26 8.64 11.20
N VAL A 21 -26.24 7.68 12.15
CA VAL A 21 -25.12 6.75 12.34
C VAL A 21 -24.96 5.82 11.15
N ARG A 22 -26.06 5.28 10.60
CA ARG A 22 -26.00 4.47 9.37
C ARG A 22 -25.47 5.28 8.19
N GLY A 23 -25.92 6.53 8.02
CA GLY A 23 -25.38 7.44 7.01
C GLY A 23 -23.88 7.66 7.17
N ALA A 24 -23.44 8.02 8.39
CA ALA A 24 -22.04 8.25 8.70
C ALA A 24 -21.15 7.02 8.45
N ILE A 25 -21.63 5.82 8.81
CA ILE A 25 -20.92 4.56 8.53
C ILE A 25 -20.77 4.34 7.03
N ILE A 26 -21.83 4.57 6.24
CA ILE A 26 -21.80 4.41 4.78
C ILE A 26 -20.83 5.42 4.14
N PHE A 27 -20.83 6.68 4.58
CA PHE A 27 -19.89 7.68 4.08
C PHE A 27 -18.44 7.32 4.43
N MET A 28 -18.20 6.84 5.66
CA MET A 28 -16.86 6.39 6.08
C MET A 28 -16.39 5.17 5.30
N THR A 29 -17.25 4.17 5.08
CA THR A 29 -16.88 2.97 4.32
C THR A 29 -16.59 3.28 2.86
N ILE A 30 -17.39 4.15 2.23
CA ILE A 30 -17.15 4.61 0.86
C ILE A 30 -15.84 5.40 0.78
N GLY A 31 -15.63 6.37 1.69
CA GLY A 31 -14.40 7.17 1.72
C GLY A 31 -13.15 6.31 1.91
N VAL A 32 -13.15 5.41 2.89
CA VAL A 32 -12.05 4.46 3.13
C VAL A 32 -11.86 3.52 1.95
N GLY A 33 -12.93 3.02 1.34
CA GLY A 33 -12.87 2.16 0.16
C GLY A 33 -12.23 2.86 -1.03
N LEU A 34 -12.59 4.11 -1.30
CA LEU A 34 -11.99 4.91 -2.38
C LEU A 34 -10.50 5.16 -2.13
N VAL A 35 -10.12 5.53 -0.90
CA VAL A 35 -8.71 5.74 -0.54
C VAL A 35 -7.90 4.45 -0.70
N ALA A 36 -8.45 3.31 -0.28
CA ALA A 36 -7.81 2.01 -0.44
C ALA A 36 -7.63 1.63 -1.92
N LEU A 37 -8.64 1.86 -2.76
CA LEU A 37 -8.55 1.60 -4.20
C LEU A 37 -7.52 2.48 -4.91
N VAL A 38 -7.44 3.76 -4.56
CA VAL A 38 -6.41 4.67 -5.07
C VAL A 38 -5.02 4.19 -4.68
N PHE A 39 -4.82 3.78 -3.43
CA PHE A 39 -3.54 3.26 -2.96
C PHE A 39 -3.14 1.97 -3.69
N ILE A 40 -4.08 1.04 -3.88
CA ILE A 40 -3.83 -0.20 -4.64
C ILE A 40 -3.47 0.12 -6.10
N ALA A 41 -4.16 1.06 -6.75
CA ALA A 41 -3.86 1.49 -8.10
C ALA A 41 -2.44 2.10 -8.21
N LEU A 42 -2.04 2.95 -7.25
CA LEU A 42 -0.69 3.51 -7.19
C LEU A 42 0.39 2.43 -7.08
N GLN A 43 0.15 1.40 -6.26
CA GLN A 43 1.09 0.28 -6.11
C GLN A 43 1.15 -0.59 -7.38
N SER A 44 0.05 -0.72 -8.13
CA SER A 44 0.02 -1.44 -9.41
C SER A 44 0.75 -0.70 -10.53
N PHE A 45 0.82 0.63 -10.48
CA PHE A 45 1.67 1.43 -11.36
C PHE A 45 3.16 1.38 -10.94
N GLY A 46 3.48 0.78 -9.79
CA GLY A 46 4.83 0.71 -9.22
C GLY A 46 5.69 -0.48 -9.63
N ILE A 47 5.20 -1.46 -10.41
CA ILE A 47 6.06 -2.55 -10.91
C ILE A 47 5.63 -2.96 -12.33
N LYS A 48 6.22 -2.29 -13.33
CA LYS A 48 6.50 -2.94 -14.61
C LYS A 48 7.78 -2.34 -15.23
N GLN A 49 8.91 -2.75 -14.67
CA GLN A 49 10.23 -2.70 -15.32
C GLN A 49 10.76 -4.13 -15.20
N GLU A 50 10.33 -5.10 -16.01
CA GLU A 50 10.71 -5.25 -17.41
C GLU A 50 11.81 -4.29 -17.89
N GLN A 51 12.94 -4.23 -17.19
CA GLN A 51 14.22 -3.78 -17.78
C GLN A 51 15.38 -4.59 -17.23
N PRO A 52 15.49 -5.90 -17.55
CA PRO A 52 16.78 -6.57 -17.50
C PRO A 52 17.85 -5.81 -18.31
N GLU A 53 17.46 -5.06 -19.35
CA GLU A 53 18.42 -4.34 -20.21
C GLU A 53 18.96 -3.04 -19.59
N ALA A 54 18.11 -2.12 -19.09
CA ALA A 54 18.63 -0.89 -18.44
C ALA A 54 19.28 -1.16 -17.08
N SER A 55 18.79 -2.17 -16.34
CA SER A 55 19.45 -2.60 -15.10
C SER A 55 20.83 -3.19 -15.36
N LEU A 56 21.07 -3.89 -16.48
CA LEU A 56 22.40 -4.42 -16.82
C LEU A 56 23.39 -3.31 -17.21
N ALA A 57 22.95 -2.30 -17.98
CA ALA A 57 23.80 -1.16 -18.36
C ALA A 57 24.22 -0.32 -17.13
N CYS A 58 23.31 -0.14 -16.17
CA CYS A 58 23.64 0.52 -14.91
C CYS A 58 24.46 -0.39 -13.98
N ALA A 59 24.13 -1.69 -13.92
CA ALA A 59 24.88 -2.66 -13.13
C ALA A 59 26.35 -2.74 -13.56
N THR A 60 26.61 -2.77 -14.87
CA THR A 60 27.98 -2.80 -15.43
C THR A 60 28.78 -1.52 -15.17
N LYS A 61 28.11 -0.39 -14.88
CA LYS A 61 28.76 0.85 -14.44
C LYS A 61 29.14 0.82 -12.96
N LEU A 62 28.35 0.15 -12.11
CA LEU A 62 28.64 0.01 -10.67
C LEU A 62 29.60 -1.15 -10.38
N TYR A 63 29.37 -2.29 -11.02
CA TYR A 63 30.10 -3.53 -10.85
C TYR A 63 30.49 -4.10 -12.21
N SER A 64 31.79 -4.22 -12.44
CA SER A 64 32.34 -4.92 -13.61
C SER A 64 33.34 -5.96 -13.10
N PRO A 65 33.00 -7.27 -13.07
CA PRO A 65 31.76 -7.91 -13.53
C PRO A 65 30.61 -7.86 -12.50
N TYR A 66 29.38 -7.68 -12.97
CA TYR A 66 28.16 -7.79 -12.16
C TYR A 66 27.71 -9.24 -12.03
N ASP A 67 27.56 -9.73 -10.80
CA ASP A 67 26.98 -11.04 -10.51
C ASP A 67 25.57 -10.89 -9.89
N PRO A 68 24.50 -11.15 -10.65
CA PRO A 68 23.14 -11.09 -10.13
C PRO A 68 22.83 -12.15 -9.07
N LYS A 69 23.70 -13.15 -8.86
CA LYS A 69 23.54 -14.17 -7.80
C LYS A 69 24.04 -13.69 -6.45
N ASN A 70 24.87 -12.65 -6.43
CA ASN A 70 25.35 -12.04 -5.20
C ASN A 70 24.31 -11.05 -4.68
N LEU A 71 23.73 -11.34 -3.50
CA LEU A 71 22.68 -10.52 -2.91
C LEU A 71 23.11 -9.06 -2.73
N GLU A 72 24.35 -8.81 -2.29
CA GLU A 72 24.85 -7.45 -2.04
C GLU A 72 24.95 -6.64 -3.34
N GLN A 73 25.49 -7.25 -4.41
CA GLN A 73 25.58 -6.58 -5.72
C GLN A 73 24.19 -6.32 -6.31
N CYS A 74 23.29 -7.30 -6.22
CA CYS A 74 21.92 -7.14 -6.68
C CYS A 74 21.19 -6.02 -5.92
N MET A 75 21.35 -5.94 -4.59
CA MET A 75 20.71 -4.92 -3.77
C MET A 75 21.29 -3.52 -4.01
N ALA A 76 22.61 -3.41 -4.20
CA ALA A 76 23.28 -2.15 -4.53
C ALA A 76 22.82 -1.61 -5.89
N VAL A 77 22.75 -2.48 -6.90
CA VAL A 77 22.22 -2.14 -8.23
C VAL A 77 20.74 -1.78 -8.16
N CYS A 78 19.93 -2.53 -7.41
CA CYS A 78 18.50 -2.21 -7.25
C CYS A 78 18.27 -0.84 -6.59
N GLN A 79 19.08 -0.48 -5.59
CA GLN A 79 19.00 0.83 -4.94
C GLN A 79 19.48 1.95 -5.86
N ALA A 80 20.61 1.75 -6.55
CA ALA A 80 21.22 2.78 -7.39
C ALA A 80 20.50 2.99 -8.72
N CYS A 81 20.02 1.90 -9.35
CA CYS A 81 19.51 1.91 -10.72
C CYS A 81 17.98 1.92 -10.78
N SER A 82 17.30 1.30 -9.83
CA SER A 82 15.83 1.20 -9.80
C SER A 82 15.19 2.11 -8.75
N ALA A 83 15.99 2.92 -8.04
CA ALA A 83 15.55 3.78 -6.94
C ALA A 83 14.67 3.06 -5.89
N GLY A 84 14.90 1.76 -5.69
CA GLY A 84 14.18 0.94 -4.73
C GLY A 84 14.73 1.09 -3.31
N VAL A 85 13.88 0.87 -2.30
CA VAL A 85 14.33 0.80 -0.89
C VAL A 85 14.90 -0.57 -0.55
N LYS A 86 15.77 -0.64 0.47
CA LYS A 86 16.50 -1.86 0.87
C LYS A 86 15.60 -3.09 1.04
N THR A 87 14.42 -2.92 1.63
CA THR A 87 13.43 -4.01 1.84
C THR A 87 12.90 -4.54 0.50
N THR A 88 12.43 -3.67 -0.38
CA THR A 88 11.94 -4.03 -1.72
C THR A 88 13.04 -4.66 -2.57
N CYS A 89 14.25 -4.12 -2.52
CA CYS A 89 15.40 -4.65 -3.24
C CYS A 89 15.84 -6.02 -2.71
N SER A 90 15.84 -6.22 -1.40
CA SER A 90 16.12 -7.52 -0.79
C SER A 90 15.11 -8.56 -1.30
N THR A 91 13.81 -8.28 -1.19
CA THR A 91 12.76 -9.19 -1.69
C THR A 91 12.92 -9.46 -3.18
N SER A 92 13.15 -8.43 -3.99
CA SER A 92 13.32 -8.58 -5.44
C SER A 92 14.56 -9.39 -5.82
N CYS A 93 15.66 -9.24 -5.10
CA CYS A 93 16.91 -9.98 -5.35
C CYS A 93 16.79 -11.44 -4.92
N THR A 94 16.16 -11.70 -3.77
CA THR A 94 15.87 -13.07 -3.32
C THR A 94 14.93 -13.78 -4.28
N LEU A 95 13.90 -13.10 -4.80
CA LEU A 95 13.00 -13.64 -5.84
C LEU A 95 13.74 -13.99 -7.15
N ARG A 96 14.86 -13.30 -7.44
CA ARG A 96 15.74 -13.60 -8.59
C ARG A 96 16.77 -14.71 -8.28
N GLY A 97 16.78 -15.26 -7.07
CA GLY A 97 17.70 -16.31 -6.64
C GLY A 97 19.07 -15.78 -6.20
N ALA A 98 19.20 -14.49 -5.92
CA ALA A 98 20.38 -13.95 -5.25
C ALA A 98 20.40 -14.42 -3.79
N ARG A 99 21.58 -14.78 -3.29
CA ARG A 99 21.81 -15.33 -1.95
C ARG A 99 23.04 -14.76 -1.29
#